data_AF-I5BWX7-F1
#
_entry.id   AF-I5BWX7-F1
#
_cell.length_a   1.000
_cell.length_b   1.000
_cell.length_c   1.000
_cell.angle_alpha   90.00
_cell.angle_beta   90.00
_cell.angle_gamma   90.00
#
_symmetry.space_group_name_H-M   'P 1'
#
loop_
_entity.id
_entity.type
_entity.pdbx_description
1 polymer ?
#
loop_
_entity_poly.entity_id
_entity_poly.type
_entity_poly.pdbx_seq_one_letter_code
_entity_poly.pdbx_strand_id
1 'polypeptide(L)'
;MKKQDIASKSTARPHFMTRLKEKWGLKSMWQVVLILLVFALTGTTVLLIKQPLLQFLGVDMSQGGAWKTVLYLLFVLPLYQLILLFYGALLGQFSFFWEKEKALFRRIFGGRTS
;
A
#
# COMPACT_ATOMS: atom_id res chain seq x y z
N MET A 1 -29.22 -41.60 26.89
CA MET A 1 -27.94 -40.88 27.01
C MET A 1 -27.75 -40.04 25.75
N LYS A 2 -27.76 -38.71 25.88
CA LYS A 2 -27.79 -37.75 24.76
C LYS A 2 -26.67 -36.73 25.01
N LYS A 3 -25.97 -36.34 23.95
CA LYS A 3 -25.05 -35.19 23.83
C LYS A 3 -23.60 -35.39 24.31
N GLN A 4 -22.76 -36.04 23.50
CA GLN A 4 -21.30 -35.81 23.56
C GLN A 4 -20.62 -35.59 22.19
N ASP A 5 -21.37 -35.38 21.10
CA ASP A 5 -20.78 -35.15 19.77
C ASP A 5 -20.57 -33.67 19.40
N ILE A 6 -20.48 -32.76 20.38
CA ILE A 6 -20.11 -31.35 20.14
C ILE A 6 -18.72 -31.10 20.71
N ALA A 7 -17.76 -31.90 20.28
CA ALA A 7 -16.34 -31.65 20.52
C ALA A 7 -15.88 -30.47 19.64
N SER A 8 -15.73 -29.32 20.28
CA SER A 8 -14.74 -28.29 19.98
C SER A 8 -14.56 -27.89 18.51
N LYS A 9 -15.50 -27.07 17.98
CA LYS A 9 -15.08 -26.07 16.99
C LYS A 9 -14.26 -25.02 17.72
N SER A 10 -12.95 -25.27 17.83
CA SER A 10 -11.97 -24.25 18.20
C SER A 10 -12.15 -23.07 17.24
N THR A 11 -12.83 -22.03 17.72
CA THR A 11 -12.94 -20.74 17.05
C THR A 11 -11.58 -20.05 17.17
N ALA A 12 -10.59 -20.57 16.45
CA ALA A 12 -9.33 -19.90 16.29
C ALA A 12 -9.62 -18.52 15.69
N ARG A 13 -9.39 -17.46 16.47
CA ARG A 13 -9.50 -16.09 15.97
C ARG A 13 -8.63 -16.02 14.72
N PRO A 14 -9.17 -15.60 13.56
CA PRO A 14 -8.38 -15.57 12.34
C PRO A 14 -7.15 -14.71 12.61
N HIS A 15 -5.98 -15.33 12.46
CA HIS A 15 -4.70 -14.67 12.69
C HIS A 15 -4.65 -13.40 11.84
N PHE A 16 -4.11 -12.31 12.37
CA PHE A 16 -4.07 -11.01 11.68
C PHE A 16 -3.48 -11.13 10.26
N MET A 17 -2.48 -12.00 10.10
CA MET A 17 -1.85 -12.32 8.81
C MET A 17 -2.82 -13.00 7.83
N THR A 18 -3.71 -13.86 8.30
CA THR A 18 -4.74 -14.52 7.48
C THR A 18 -5.75 -13.51 6.96
N ARG A 19 -6.18 -12.57 7.83
CA ARG A 19 -7.06 -11.46 7.43
C ARG A 19 -6.42 -10.56 6.36
N LEU A 20 -5.13 -10.24 6.52
CA LEU A 20 -4.38 -9.46 5.53
C LEU A 20 -4.26 -10.22 4.20
N LYS A 21 -3.92 -11.51 4.25
CA LYS A 21 -3.81 -12.37 3.07
C LYS A 21 -5.13 -12.37 2.28
N GLU A 22 -6.25 -12.61 2.95
CA GLU A 22 -7.58 -12.64 2.34
C GLU A 22 -8.00 -11.26 1.81
N LYS A 23 -7.84 -10.20 2.61
CA LYS A 23 -8.18 -8.84 2.20
C LYS A 23 -7.40 -8.39 0.97
N TRP A 24 -6.16 -8.83 0.83
CA TRP A 24 -5.29 -8.43 -0.28
C TRP A 24 -5.33 -9.40 -1.46
N GLY A 25 -5.93 -10.59 -1.31
CA GLY A 25 -6.02 -11.62 -2.34
C GLY A 25 -4.71 -12.35 -2.59
N LEU A 26 -3.86 -12.49 -1.56
CA LEU A 26 -2.52 -13.05 -1.69
C LEU A 26 -2.53 -14.58 -1.63
N LYS A 27 -1.64 -15.20 -2.42
CA LYS A 27 -1.52 -16.66 -2.49
C LYS A 27 -0.74 -17.24 -1.31
N SER A 28 0.24 -16.50 -0.79
CA SER A 28 1.16 -16.98 0.26
C SER A 28 1.37 -15.97 1.39
N MET A 29 1.59 -16.47 2.61
CA MET A 29 1.92 -15.65 3.78
C MET A 29 3.28 -14.93 3.63
N TRP A 30 4.22 -15.53 2.92
CA TRP A 30 5.52 -14.91 2.60
C TRP A 30 5.36 -13.61 1.80
N GLN A 31 4.36 -13.55 0.91
CA GLN A 31 4.08 -12.33 0.14
C GLN A 31 3.66 -11.18 1.06
N VAL A 32 2.86 -11.45 2.10
CA VAL A 32 2.42 -10.45 3.08
C VAL A 32 3.63 -9.83 3.78
N VAL A 33 4.59 -10.66 4.23
CA VAL A 33 5.82 -10.20 4.91
C VAL A 33 6.68 -9.35 3.98
N LEU A 34 6.88 -9.80 2.73
CA LEU A 34 7.63 -9.03 1.73
C LEU A 34 6.97 -7.68 1.45
N ILE A 35 5.64 -7.64 1.30
CA ILE A 35 4.90 -6.39 1.07
C ILE A 35 5.03 -5.45 2.28
N LEU A 36 4.93 -5.98 3.50
CA LEU A 36 5.16 -5.19 4.72
C LEU A 36 6.58 -4.61 4.76
N LEU A 37 7.58 -5.39 4.36
CA LEU A 37 8.96 -4.93 4.24
C LEU A 37 9.11 -3.81 3.20
N VAL A 38 8.50 -3.95 2.01
CA VAL A 38 8.43 -2.88 1.01
C VAL A 38 7.80 -1.64 1.61
N PHE A 39 6.68 -1.75 2.31
CA PHE A 39 6.01 -0.60 2.93
C PHE A 39 6.89 0.09 3.98
N ALA A 40 7.64 -0.67 4.78
CA ALA A 40 8.58 -0.11 5.75
C ALA A 40 9.74 0.65 5.07
N LEU A 41 10.35 0.05 4.05
CA LEU A 41 11.45 0.66 3.29
C LEU A 41 10.99 1.90 2.52
N THR A 42 9.87 1.79 1.80
CA THR A 42 9.30 2.90 1.03
C THR A 42 8.80 4.02 1.94
N GLY A 43 8.14 3.70 3.05
CA GLY A 43 7.73 4.67 4.06
C GLY A 43 8.92 5.46 4.62
N THR A 44 10.02 4.78 4.95
CA THR A 44 11.25 5.43 5.43
C THR A 44 11.87 6.31 4.35
N THR A 45 12.02 5.79 3.13
CA THR A 45 12.58 6.52 1.98
C THR A 45 11.81 7.80 1.70
N VAL A 46 10.50 7.73 1.78
CA VAL A 46 9.61 8.86 1.59
C VAL A 46 9.77 9.93 2.67
N LEU A 47 9.86 9.52 3.94
CA LEU A 47 10.11 10.47 5.02
C LEU A 47 11.44 11.19 4.84
N LEU A 48 12.43 10.51 4.27
CA LEU A 48 13.72 11.12 3.94
C LEU A 48 13.63 12.05 2.73
N ILE A 49 12.84 11.71 1.71
CA ILE A 49 12.63 12.55 0.52
C ILE A 49 11.80 13.79 0.84
N LYS A 50 10.84 13.71 1.78
CA LYS A 50 9.97 14.86 2.10
C LYS A 50 10.76 16.10 2.52
N GLN A 51 11.85 15.92 3.28
CA GLN A 51 12.65 17.03 3.82
C GLN A 51 13.39 17.82 2.72
N PRO A 52 14.21 17.19 1.85
CA PRO A 52 14.83 17.86 0.72
C PRO A 52 13.79 18.35 -0.28
N LEU A 53 12.64 17.68 -0.45
CA LEU A 53 11.59 18.17 -1.35
C LEU A 53 10.96 19.46 -0.81
N LEU A 54 10.67 19.56 0.49
CA LEU A 54 10.15 20.78 1.12
C LEU A 54 11.16 21.93 1.04
N GLN A 55 12.45 21.63 1.24
CA GLN A 55 13.53 22.61 1.11
C GLN A 55 13.75 23.03 -0.36
N PHE A 56 13.76 22.09 -1.30
CA PHE A 56 13.93 22.34 -2.74
C PHE A 56 12.77 23.14 -3.33
N LEU A 57 11.55 22.88 -2.85
CA LEU A 57 10.36 23.61 -3.30
C LEU A 57 10.29 25.02 -2.71
N GLY A 58 11.20 25.36 -1.79
CA GLY A 58 11.32 26.68 -1.18
C GLY A 58 10.09 27.02 -0.32
N VAL A 59 9.55 26.02 0.39
CA VAL A 59 8.42 26.22 1.29
C VAL A 59 8.91 26.94 2.54
N ASP A 60 9.16 28.23 2.40
CA ASP A 60 8.98 29.12 3.52
C ASP A 60 7.48 29.14 3.81
N MET A 61 7.07 28.67 4.99
CA MET A 61 5.67 28.69 5.45
C MET A 61 5.06 30.12 5.36
N SER A 62 5.89 31.15 5.17
CA SER A 62 5.47 32.54 4.96
C SER A 62 4.87 32.85 3.59
N GLN A 63 5.15 32.10 2.52
CA GLN A 63 4.57 32.34 1.18
C GLN A 63 3.71 31.14 0.77
N GLY A 64 2.57 31.02 1.44
CA GLY A 64 1.57 29.95 1.30
C GLY A 64 0.89 29.90 -0.08
N GLY A 65 1.58 29.39 -1.08
CA GLY A 65 0.95 28.99 -2.34
C GLY A 65 0.35 27.59 -2.23
N ALA A 66 -0.94 27.46 -1.92
CA ALA A 66 -1.65 26.16 -1.94
C ALA A 66 -1.41 25.37 -3.25
N TRP A 67 -1.19 26.08 -4.36
CA TRP A 67 -0.79 25.54 -5.66
C TRP A 67 0.48 24.68 -5.61
N LYS A 68 1.50 25.08 -4.85
CA LYS A 68 2.76 24.33 -4.71
C LYS A 68 2.54 23.02 -3.98
N THR A 69 1.70 23.02 -2.94
CA THR A 69 1.31 21.80 -2.22
C THR A 69 0.52 20.85 -3.10
N VAL A 70 -0.39 21.37 -3.94
CA VAL A 70 -1.12 20.56 -4.92
C VAL A 70 -0.17 19.95 -5.94
N LEU A 71 0.78 20.72 -6.48
CA LEU A 71 1.77 20.22 -7.44
C LEU A 71 2.70 19.18 -6.80
N TYR A 72 3.13 19.41 -5.55
CA TYR A 72 3.86 18.43 -4.75
C TYR A 72 3.06 17.14 -4.60
N LEU A 73 1.77 17.23 -4.20
CA LEU A 73 0.93 16.07 -4.00
C LEU A 73 0.70 15.31 -5.33
N LEU A 74 0.54 16.05 -6.42
CA LEU A 74 0.37 15.51 -7.77
C LEU A 74 1.63 14.80 -8.28
N PHE A 75 2.83 15.26 -7.93
CA PHE A 75 4.09 14.62 -8.31
C PHE A 75 4.47 13.46 -7.38
N VAL A 76 4.25 13.62 -6.08
CA VAL A 76 4.62 12.59 -5.11
C VAL A 76 3.74 11.35 -5.31
N LEU A 77 2.44 11.51 -5.60
CA LEU A 77 1.50 10.40 -5.85
C LEU A 77 2.00 9.38 -6.89
N PRO A 78 2.32 9.78 -8.14
CA PRO A 78 2.87 8.86 -9.14
C PRO A 78 4.28 8.38 -8.77
N LEU A 79 5.09 9.20 -8.10
CA LEU A 79 6.41 8.80 -7.64
C LEU A 79 6.34 7.66 -6.61
N TYR A 80 5.41 7.71 -5.65
CA TYR A 80 5.15 6.60 -4.72
C TYR A 80 4.80 5.32 -5.45
N GLN A 81 3.96 5.42 -6.47
CA GLN A 81 3.53 4.27 -7.24
C GLN A 81 4.71 3.61 -7.96
N LEU A 82 5.60 4.41 -8.57
CA LEU A 82 6.85 3.93 -9.18
C LEU A 82 7.78 3.29 -8.14
N ILE A 83 7.95 3.92 -6.98
CA ILE A 83 8.80 3.39 -5.90
C ILE A 83 8.25 2.04 -5.41
N LEU A 84 6.95 1.95 -5.13
CA LEU A 84 6.31 0.70 -4.71
C LEU A 84 6.47 -0.40 -5.78
N LEU A 85 6.33 -0.03 -7.04
CA LEU A 85 6.49 -0.95 -8.17
C LEU A 85 7.94 -1.42 -8.32
N PHE A 86 8.91 -0.52 -8.10
CA PHE A 86 10.35 -0.81 -8.13
C PHE A 86 10.77 -1.76 -7.00
N TYR A 87 10.41 -1.46 -5.75
CA TYR A 87 10.68 -2.37 -4.62
C TYR A 87 9.89 -3.67 -4.73
N GLY A 88 8.68 -3.61 -5.26
CA GLY A 88 7.88 -4.79 -5.62
C GLY A 88 8.59 -5.66 -6.66
N ALA A 89 9.20 -5.06 -7.68
CA ALA A 89 10.01 -5.78 -8.68
C ALA A 89 11.26 -6.41 -8.06
N LEU A 90 11.99 -5.67 -7.21
CA LEU A 90 13.17 -6.17 -6.51
C LEU A 90 12.88 -7.43 -5.67
N LEU A 91 11.71 -7.50 -5.04
CA LEU A 91 11.31 -8.64 -4.19
C LEU A 91 10.41 -9.67 -4.90
N GLY A 92 10.22 -9.55 -6.22
CA GLY A 92 9.38 -10.47 -7.00
C GLY A 92 7.87 -10.37 -6.72
N GLN A 93 7.41 -9.29 -6.08
CA GLN A 93 5.99 -8.96 -5.85
C GLN A 93 5.42 -7.95 -6.85
N PHE A 94 6.09 -7.70 -7.99
CA PHE A 94 5.66 -6.74 -9.02
C PHE A 94 4.19 -6.91 -9.42
N SER A 95 3.78 -8.15 -9.74
CA SER A 95 2.41 -8.44 -10.19
C SER A 95 1.35 -8.04 -9.17
N PHE A 96 1.66 -8.13 -7.86
CA PHE A 96 0.75 -7.69 -6.82
C PHE A 96 0.54 -6.18 -6.85
N PHE A 97 1.63 -5.40 -6.87
CA PHE A 97 1.56 -3.95 -6.91
C PHE A 97 0.96 -3.44 -8.23
N TRP A 98 1.28 -4.08 -9.34
CA TRP A 98 0.73 -3.78 -10.66
C TRP A 98 -0.79 -4.01 -10.72
N GLU A 99 -1.30 -5.08 -10.10
CA GLU A 99 -2.75 -5.29 -9.97
C GLU A 99 -3.42 -4.24 -9.07
N LYS A 100 -2.75 -3.79 -8.01
CA LYS A 100 -3.25 -2.70 -7.16
C LYS A 100 -3.27 -1.36 -7.90
N GLU A 101 -2.21 -1.05 -8.64
CA GLU A 101 -2.10 0.15 -9.47
C GLU A 101 -3.21 0.19 -10.51
N LYS A 102 -3.37 -0.90 -11.27
CA LYS A 102 -4.45 -1.03 -12.25
C LYS A 102 -5.82 -0.95 -11.59
N ALA A 103 -6.01 -1.54 -10.40
CA ALA A 103 -7.28 -1.43 -9.67
C ALA A 103 -7.57 0.02 -9.22
N LEU A 104 -6.54 0.77 -8.82
CA LEU A 104 -6.66 2.19 -8.47
C LEU A 104 -6.97 3.02 -9.72
N PHE A 105 -6.24 2.79 -10.81
CA PHE A 105 -6.44 3.47 -12.08
C PHE A 105 -7.82 3.18 -12.66
N ARG A 106 -8.31 1.93 -12.61
CA ARG A 106 -9.69 1.58 -12.97
C ARG A 106 -10.74 2.29 -12.12
N ARG A 107 -10.45 2.63 -10.86
CA ARG A 107 -11.40 3.40 -10.04
C ARG A 107 -11.39 4.90 -10.35
N ILE A 108 -10.22 5.45 -10.65
CA ILE A 108 -10.04 6.88 -10.95
C ILE A 108 -10.49 7.19 -12.38
N PHE A 109 -10.08 6.38 -13.36
CA PHE A 109 -10.37 6.56 -14.78
C PHE A 109 -11.54 5.71 -15.28
N GLY A 110 -11.78 4.53 -14.71
CA GLY A 110 -12.86 3.62 -15.13
C GLY A 110 -14.23 3.94 -14.52
N GLY A 111 -14.50 5.22 -14.25
CA GLY A 111 -15.84 5.67 -13.92
C GLY A 111 -16.80 5.39 -15.07
N ARG A 112 -17.68 4.40 -14.86
CA ARG A 112 -18.86 4.00 -15.66
C ARG A 112 -18.60 3.17 -16.92
N THR A 113 -18.69 1.86 -16.77
CA THR A 113 -19.56 1.04 -17.62
C THR A 113 -20.17 -0.05 -16.75
N SER A 114 -21.46 0.11 -16.44
CA SER A 114 -22.33 -0.96 -15.96
C SER A 114 -22.56 -2.00 -17.06
#